data_AF-A0A836XEH8-F1
#
_entry.id   AF-A0A836XEH8-F1
#
_cell.length_a   1.000
_cell.length_b   1.000
_cell.length_c   1.000
_cell.angle_alpha   90.00
_cell.angle_beta   90.00
_cell.angle_gamma   90.00
#
_symmetry.space_group_name_H-M   'P 1'
#
loop_
_entity.id
_entity.type
_entity.pdbx_description
1 polymer ?
#
loop_
_entity_poly.entity_id
_entity_poly.type
_entity_poly.pdbx_seq_one_letter_code
_entity_poly.pdbx_strand_id
1 'polypeptide(L)'
;GSEDAAQIAQLERVVSVSATLGAELFKIFPGRVASSKADEAIWARTIERLRALADRLGEEGMTLTFETHGGTLCDDLAGTLRLLESLVGYDNVGICFQPYTEHDTDEARAEHGKEG
;
A
#
# COMPACT_ATOMS: atom_id res chain seq x y z
N GLY A 1 14.31 -0.66 -16.72
CA GLY A 1 15.45 0.11 -17.29
C GLY A 1 16.42 0.55 -16.20
N SER A 2 17.45 1.34 -16.52
CA SER A 2 18.44 1.84 -15.53
C SER A 2 17.77 2.57 -14.35
N GLU A 3 16.71 3.34 -14.62
CA GLU A 3 15.93 4.04 -13.60
C GLU A 3 15.17 3.09 -12.67
N ASP A 4 14.59 2.00 -13.18
CA ASP A 4 13.95 0.98 -12.34
C ASP A 4 14.97 0.31 -11.42
N ALA A 5 16.17 0.00 -11.92
CA ALA A 5 17.23 -0.60 -11.11
C ALA A 5 17.70 0.34 -9.99
N ALA A 6 17.82 1.64 -10.27
CA ALA A 6 18.14 2.65 -9.27
C ALA A 6 17.05 2.77 -8.20
N GLN A 7 15.77 2.75 -8.60
CA GLN A 7 14.63 2.77 -7.67
C GLN A 7 14.58 1.51 -6.79
N ILE A 8 14.81 0.33 -7.36
CA ILE A 8 14.90 -0.93 -6.61
C ILE A 8 16.05 -0.86 -5.60
N ALA A 9 17.25 -0.44 -6.02
CA ALA A 9 18.39 -0.31 -5.13
C ALA A 9 18.15 0.72 -4.01
N GLN A 10 17.41 1.79 -4.28
CA GLN A 10 16.99 2.75 -3.26
C GLN A 10 16.01 2.12 -2.27
N LEU A 11 15.00 1.40 -2.75
CA LEU A 11 14.02 0.72 -1.91
C LEU A 11 14.69 -0.30 -0.98
N GLU A 12 15.60 -1.12 -1.49
CA GLU A 12 16.37 -2.08 -0.69
C GLU A 12 17.17 -1.40 0.43
N ARG A 13 17.79 -0.24 0.14
CA ARG A 13 18.47 0.54 1.18
C ARG A 13 17.51 1.03 2.26
N VAL A 14 16.31 1.48 1.88
CA VAL A 14 15.31 1.93 2.86
C VAL A 14 14.81 0.76 3.71
N VAL A 15 14.54 -0.41 3.11
CA VAL A 15 14.18 -1.64 3.84
C VAL A 15 15.26 -2.01 4.85
N SER A 16 16.52 -2.06 4.41
CA SER A 16 17.65 -2.41 5.29
C SER A 16 17.84 -1.42 6.45
N VAL A 17 17.68 -0.11 6.20
CA VAL A 17 17.74 0.91 7.26
C VAL A 17 16.57 0.75 8.23
N SER A 18 15.34 0.54 7.73
CA SER A 18 14.17 0.31 8.57
C SER A 18 14.34 -0.91 9.49
N ALA A 19 14.84 -2.03 8.95
CA ALA A 19 15.15 -3.22 9.72
C ALA A 19 16.23 -2.94 10.79
N THR A 20 17.30 -2.22 10.42
CA THR A 20 18.38 -1.84 11.35
C THR A 20 17.88 -0.97 12.51
N LEU A 21 16.88 -0.11 12.25
CA LEU A 21 16.26 0.74 13.26
C LEU A 21 15.19 0.00 14.09
N GLY A 22 14.89 -1.26 13.79
CA GLY A 22 13.86 -2.05 14.48
C GLY A 22 12.44 -1.58 14.14
N ALA A 23 12.21 -1.06 12.93
CA ALA A 23 10.87 -0.71 12.49
C ALA A 23 10.02 -1.99 12.36
N GLU A 24 8.82 -1.97 12.91
CA GLU A 24 7.82 -3.05 12.75
C GLU A 24 6.88 -2.78 11.56
N LEU A 25 6.68 -1.50 11.23
CA LEU A 25 5.77 -1.04 10.19
C LEU A 25 6.53 -0.28 9.10
N PHE A 26 6.27 -0.63 7.85
CA PHE A 26 6.80 0.04 6.67
C PHE A 26 5.66 0.70 5.90
N LYS A 27 5.47 2.02 6.11
CA LYS A 27 4.36 2.79 5.51
C LYS A 27 4.74 3.37 4.16
N ILE A 28 3.88 3.20 3.16
CA ILE A 28 4.04 3.80 1.83
C ILE A 28 2.75 4.43 1.31
N PHE A 29 2.89 5.22 0.25
CA PHE A 29 1.79 5.59 -0.64
C PHE A 29 1.75 4.61 -1.83
N PRO A 30 0.64 3.91 -2.09
CA PRO A 30 0.58 2.92 -3.17
C PRO A 30 0.35 3.60 -4.52
N GLY A 31 1.46 3.91 -5.20
CA GLY A 31 1.46 4.57 -6.49
C GLY A 31 1.47 6.09 -6.40
N ARG A 32 1.33 6.74 -7.57
CA ARG A 32 1.38 8.21 -7.74
C ARG A 32 0.27 8.74 -8.65
N VAL A 33 -0.73 7.91 -8.88
CA VAL A 33 -1.88 8.17 -9.74
C VAL A 33 -3.12 7.78 -8.95
N ALA A 34 -4.14 8.64 -9.00
CA ALA A 34 -5.47 8.37 -8.45
C ALA A 34 -6.06 7.08 -9.04
N SER A 35 -6.82 6.31 -8.26
CA SER A 35 -7.42 5.04 -8.69
C SER A 35 -8.25 5.21 -9.99
N SER A 36 -9.03 6.28 -10.08
CA SER A 36 -9.84 6.66 -11.25
C SER A 36 -9.05 7.00 -12.53
N LYS A 37 -7.74 7.29 -12.39
CA LYS A 37 -6.84 7.63 -13.51
C LYS A 37 -5.86 6.50 -13.83
N ALA A 38 -5.83 5.43 -13.03
CA ALA A 38 -4.97 4.29 -13.25
C ALA A 38 -5.62 3.30 -14.21
N ASP A 39 -4.93 2.99 -15.31
CA ASP A 39 -5.32 1.90 -16.21
C ASP A 39 -4.91 0.52 -15.65
N GLU A 40 -5.36 -0.55 -16.30
CA GLU A 40 -5.09 -1.91 -15.84
C GLU A 40 -3.59 -2.27 -15.82
N ALA A 41 -2.79 -1.66 -16.71
CA ALA A 41 -1.36 -1.88 -16.74
C ALA A 41 -0.67 -1.23 -15.52
N ILE A 42 -1.12 -0.04 -15.10
CA ILE A 42 -0.68 0.61 -13.86
C ILE A 42 -1.06 -0.23 -12.65
N TRP A 43 -2.30 -0.74 -12.60
CA TRP A 43 -2.77 -1.62 -11.53
C TRP A 43 -1.91 -2.88 -11.43
N ALA A 44 -1.79 -3.65 -12.52
CA ALA A 44 -1.03 -4.89 -12.55
C ALA A 44 0.43 -4.71 -12.12
N ARG A 45 1.11 -3.69 -12.66
CA ARG A 45 2.51 -3.39 -12.30
C ARG A 45 2.65 -2.94 -10.84
N THR A 46 1.69 -2.18 -10.33
CA THR A 46 1.73 -1.73 -8.92
C THR A 46 1.54 -2.93 -8.00
N ILE A 47 0.54 -3.77 -8.25
CA ILE A 47 0.27 -4.98 -7.46
C ILE A 47 1.49 -5.91 -7.45
N GLU A 48 2.12 -6.17 -8.61
CA GLU A 48 3.32 -6.99 -8.71
C GLU A 48 4.45 -6.45 -7.81
N ARG A 49 4.70 -5.14 -7.85
CA ARG A 49 5.73 -4.49 -7.03
C ARG A 49 5.40 -4.53 -5.53
N LEU A 50 4.13 -4.38 -5.17
CA LEU A 50 3.68 -4.46 -3.78
C LEU A 50 3.82 -5.86 -3.21
N ARG A 51 3.50 -6.90 -4.00
CA ARG A 51 3.73 -8.30 -3.62
C ARG A 51 5.20 -8.57 -3.34
N ALA A 52 6.08 -8.17 -4.26
CA ALA A 52 7.53 -8.32 -4.07
C ALA A 52 8.04 -7.56 -2.83
N LEU A 53 7.52 -6.37 -2.57
CA LEU A 53 7.87 -5.61 -1.37
C LEU A 53 7.33 -6.27 -0.09
N ALA A 54 6.11 -6.81 -0.11
CA ALA A 54 5.54 -7.53 1.03
C ALA A 54 6.37 -8.79 1.36
N ASP A 55 6.74 -9.58 0.34
CA ASP A 55 7.64 -10.73 0.51
C ASP A 55 8.97 -10.30 1.16
N ARG A 56 9.61 -9.27 0.59
CA ARG A 56 10.89 -8.74 1.08
C ARG A 56 10.80 -8.21 2.53
N LEU A 57 9.75 -7.48 2.87
CA LEU A 57 9.54 -6.97 4.23
C LEU A 57 9.26 -8.10 5.23
N GLY A 58 8.56 -9.16 4.78
CA GLY A 58 8.28 -10.35 5.59
C GLY A 58 9.55 -11.06 6.05
N GLU A 59 10.61 -11.07 5.23
CA GLU A 59 11.93 -11.61 5.60
C GLU A 59 12.55 -10.88 6.80
N GLU A 60 12.22 -9.60 7.00
CA GLU A 60 12.68 -8.77 8.12
C GLU A 60 11.65 -8.70 9.27
N GLY A 61 10.53 -9.42 9.17
CA GLY A 61 9.43 -9.36 10.15
C GLY A 61 8.65 -8.05 10.14
N MET A 62 8.70 -7.28 9.05
CA MET A 62 7.99 -6.02 8.91
C MET A 62 6.62 -6.17 8.24
N THR A 63 5.67 -5.35 8.66
CA THR A 63 4.34 -5.21 8.02
C THR A 63 4.34 -4.04 7.04
N LEU A 64 3.97 -4.29 5.79
CA LEU A 64 3.72 -3.27 4.79
C LEU A 64 2.37 -2.60 5.06
N THR A 65 2.35 -1.27 5.18
CA THR A 65 1.11 -0.51 5.35
C THR A 65 0.91 0.52 4.26
N PHE A 66 -0.32 0.60 3.74
CA PHE A 66 -0.70 1.62 2.75
C PHE A 66 -1.40 2.78 3.44
N GLU A 67 -0.92 3.99 3.21
CA GLU A 67 -1.64 5.19 3.60
C GLU A 67 -2.74 5.51 2.59
N THR A 68 -3.95 5.77 3.09
CA THR A 68 -5.05 6.29 2.28
C THR A 68 -4.81 7.77 1.98
N HIS A 69 -4.64 8.10 0.70
CA HIS A 69 -4.19 9.43 0.28
C HIS A 69 -4.62 9.75 -1.15
N GLY A 70 -5.10 10.97 -1.37
CA GLY A 70 -5.48 11.47 -2.69
C GLY A 70 -4.34 11.36 -3.71
N GLY A 71 -4.65 10.94 -4.94
CA GLY A 71 -3.65 10.77 -5.99
C GLY A 71 -2.83 9.47 -5.87
N THR A 72 -3.31 8.50 -5.11
CA THR A 72 -2.77 7.14 -5.02
C THR A 72 -3.87 6.12 -5.38
N LEU A 73 -3.55 4.83 -5.40
CA LEU A 73 -4.57 3.79 -5.58
C LEU A 73 -5.47 3.60 -4.35
N CYS A 74 -5.07 4.15 -3.19
CA CYS A 74 -5.87 4.21 -1.97
C CYS A 74 -6.44 5.61 -1.72
N ASP A 75 -6.88 6.30 -2.78
CA ASP A 75 -7.49 7.62 -2.71
C ASP A 75 -8.97 7.60 -2.33
N ASP A 76 -9.67 6.52 -2.62
CA ASP A 76 -11.04 6.24 -2.17
C ASP A 76 -11.17 4.81 -1.61
N LEU A 77 -12.37 4.49 -1.09
CA LEU A 77 -12.67 3.19 -0.51
C LEU A 77 -12.60 2.05 -1.55
N ALA A 78 -13.15 2.26 -2.74
CA ALA A 78 -13.21 1.24 -3.78
C ALA A 78 -11.80 0.85 -4.28
N GLY A 79 -10.93 1.82 -4.50
CA GLY A 79 -9.53 1.61 -4.85
C GLY A 79 -8.77 0.89 -3.75
N THR A 80 -8.99 1.28 -2.49
CA THR A 80 -8.39 0.63 -1.32
C THR A 80 -8.80 -0.84 -1.22
N LEU A 81 -10.09 -1.16 -1.35
CA LEU A 81 -10.60 -2.53 -1.30
C LEU A 81 -10.07 -3.38 -2.46
N ARG A 82 -10.03 -2.84 -3.68
CA ARG A 82 -9.45 -3.52 -4.86
C ARG A 82 -7.98 -3.86 -4.63
N LEU A 83 -7.21 -2.95 -4.03
CA LEU A 83 -5.80 -3.17 -3.74
C LEU A 83 -5.62 -4.29 -2.71
N LEU A 84 -6.41 -4.27 -1.63
CA LEU A 84 -6.38 -5.29 -0.58
C LEU A 84 -6.81 -6.67 -1.10
N GLU A 85 -7.86 -6.75 -1.91
CA GLU A 85 -8.30 -7.99 -2.54
C GLU A 85 -7.19 -8.60 -3.41
N SER A 86 -6.42 -7.76 -4.11
CA SER A 86 -5.28 -8.18 -4.93
C SER A 86 -4.09 -8.71 -4.10
N LEU A 87 -4.10 -8.51 -2.78
CA LEU A 87 -3.04 -8.90 -1.85
C LEU A 87 -3.50 -9.94 -0.82
N VAL A 88 -4.67 -10.55 -1.02
CA VAL A 88 -5.12 -11.70 -0.22
C VAL A 88 -4.06 -12.80 -0.25
N GLY A 89 -3.71 -13.30 0.95
CA GLY A 89 -2.64 -14.28 1.15
C GLY A 89 -1.33 -13.69 1.67
N TYR A 90 -1.21 -12.36 1.72
CA TYR A 90 -0.10 -11.67 2.39
C TYR A 90 -0.51 -11.21 3.79
N ASP A 91 -0.15 -11.99 4.81
CA ASP A 91 -0.52 -11.72 6.21
C ASP A 91 0.18 -10.47 6.79
N ASN A 92 1.24 -9.99 6.12
CA ASN A 92 2.01 -8.82 6.53
C ASN A 92 1.65 -7.55 5.74
N VAL A 93 0.42 -7.44 5.26
CA VAL A 93 -0.11 -6.25 4.57
C VAL A 93 -1.28 -5.65 5.36
N GLY A 94 -1.27 -4.32 5.51
CA GLY A 94 -2.35 -3.59 6.18
C GLY A 94 -2.56 -2.17 5.68
N ILE A 95 -3.45 -1.42 6.34
CA ILE A 95 -3.77 -0.03 6.03
C ILE A 95 -3.35 0.87 7.19
N CYS A 96 -2.61 1.94 6.88
CA CYS A 96 -2.41 3.08 7.76
C CYS A 96 -3.50 4.11 7.42
N PHE A 97 -4.65 3.99 8.06
CA PHE A 97 -5.82 4.79 7.68
C PHE A 97 -5.62 6.26 8.05
N GLN A 98 -5.56 7.09 7.02
CA GLN A 98 -5.76 8.54 7.11
C GLN A 98 -7.16 8.85 6.56
N PRO A 99 -8.01 9.56 7.31
CA PRO A 99 -9.35 9.91 6.83
C PRO A 99 -9.28 10.57 5.44
N TYR A 100 -10.11 10.10 4.52
CA TYR A 100 -10.22 10.71 3.20
C TYR A 100 -10.73 12.14 3.37
N THR A 101 -9.87 13.14 3.22
CA THR A 101 -10.28 14.54 3.48
C THR A 101 -11.31 15.06 2.47
N GLU A 102 -11.51 14.35 1.35
CA GLU A 102 -12.51 14.68 0.33
C GLU A 102 -13.76 13.78 0.37
N HIS A 103 -13.83 12.78 1.25
CA HIS A 103 -14.99 11.89 1.42
C HIS A 103 -15.39 11.76 2.90
N ASP A 104 -16.67 11.84 3.20
CA ASP A 104 -17.19 11.82 4.57
C ASP A 104 -16.77 10.52 5.29
N THR A 105 -16.20 10.66 6.50
CA THR A 105 -15.74 9.55 7.35
C THR A 105 -16.91 8.59 7.70
N ASP A 106 -18.15 9.05 7.58
CA ASP A 106 -19.35 8.25 7.85
C ASP A 106 -19.62 7.15 6.80
N GLU A 107 -19.18 7.28 5.54
CA GLU A 107 -19.37 6.23 4.51
C GLU A 107 -18.54 4.98 4.82
N ALA A 108 -17.30 5.15 5.29
CA ALA A 108 -16.41 4.03 5.65
C ALA A 108 -16.93 3.21 6.85
N ARG A 109 -17.74 3.81 7.73
CA ARG A 109 -18.34 3.13 8.89
C ARG A 109 -19.56 2.29 8.50
N ALA A 110 -20.29 2.69 7.46
CA ALA A 110 -21.52 2.03 7.05
C ALA A 110 -21.27 0.66 6.38
N GLU A 111 -20.15 0.48 5.67
CA GLU A 111 -19.88 -0.78 4.94
C GLU A 111 -19.30 -1.91 5.81
N HIS A 112 -18.68 -1.59 6.96
CA HIS A 112 -17.92 -2.58 7.75
C HIS A 112 -18.18 -2.55 9.27
N GLY A 113 -19.24 -1.88 9.72
CA GLY A 113 -19.63 -1.90 11.13
C GLY A 113 -19.98 -3.32 11.59
N LYS A 114 -19.05 -3.97 12.30
CA LYS A 114 -19.41 -5.05 13.23
C LYS A 114 -20.28 -4.44 14.31
N GLU A 115 -21.54 -4.86 14.37
CA GLU A 115 -22.42 -4.59 15.50
C GLU A 115 -21.71 -5.06 16.79
N GLY A 116 -21.60 -4.15 17.75
CA GLY A 116 -21.08 -4.44 19.09
C GLY A 116 -22.05 -5.27 19.92
#